data_AF-A0AAW4PPM9-F1
#
_entry.id   AF-A0AAW4PPM9-F1
#
_cell.length_a   1.000
_cell.length_b   1.000
_cell.length_c   1.000
_cell.angle_alpha   90.00
_cell.angle_beta   90.00
_cell.angle_gamma   90.00
#
_symmetry.space_group_name_H-M   'P 1'
#
loop_
_entity.id
_entity.type
_entity.pdbx_description
1 polymer ?
#
loop_
_entity_poly.entity_id
_entity_poly.type
_entity_poly.pdbx_seq_one_letter_code
_entity_poly.pdbx_strand_id
1 'polypeptide(L)' 'MSGHLTSDEWQRITEFARTPKHRRRPEQLLPDEAMTDPEGDANSATD' A
#
# COMPACT_ATOMS: atom_id res chain seq x y z
N MET A 1 -6.89 21.65 -5.17
CA MET A 1 -6.89 20.86 -3.92
C MET A 1 -6.39 21.77 -2.82
N SER A 2 -7.16 21.99 -1.75
CA SER A 2 -6.65 22.67 -0.56
C SER A 2 -5.48 21.85 -0.02
N GLY A 3 -4.31 22.44 0.18
CA GLY A 3 -3.11 21.76 0.68
C GLY A 3 -3.21 21.30 2.15
N HIS A 4 -4.42 21.16 2.68
CA HIS A 4 -4.71 20.77 4.04
C HIS A 4 -5.42 19.41 4.03
N LEU A 5 -4.86 18.48 4.80
CA LEU A 5 -5.50 17.21 5.08
C LEU A 5 -6.69 17.42 6.01
N THR A 6 -7.78 16.72 5.72
CA THR A 6 -8.93 16.58 6.61
C THR A 6 -8.57 15.79 7.86
N SER A 7 -9.38 15.91 8.92
CA SER A 7 -9.20 15.13 10.15
C SER A 7 -9.20 13.62 9.88
N ASP A 8 -10.04 13.15 8.95
CA ASP A 8 -10.16 11.74 8.60
C ASP A 8 -8.92 11.22 7.86
N GLU A 9 -8.29 12.07 7.04
CA GLU A 9 -7.00 11.76 6.40
C GLU A 9 -5.89 11.66 7.44
N TRP A 10 -5.83 12.61 8.37
CA TRP A 10 -4.88 12.56 9.49
C TRP A 10 -5.04 11.32 10.36
N GLN A 11 -6.28 10.91 10.62
CA GLN A 11 -6.57 9.70 11.38
C GLN A 11 -6.04 8.46 10.67
N ARG A 12 -6.30 8.32 9.35
CA ARG A 12 -5.82 7.19 8.54
C ARG A 12 -4.29 7.10 8.51
N ILE A 13 -3.60 8.23 8.36
CA ILE A 13 -2.13 8.28 8.39
C ILE A 13 -1.61 7.84 9.76
N THR A 14 -2.23 8.33 10.84
CA THR A 14 -1.84 7.99 12.21
C THR A 14 -2.00 6.50 12.49
N GLU A 15 -3.11 5.91 12.08
CA GLU A 15 -3.38 4.48 12.22
C GLU A 15 -2.36 3.63 11.44
N PHE A 16 -2.07 4.00 10.20
CA PHE A 16 -1.07 3.33 9.38
C PHE A 16 0.33 3.37 10.02
N ALA A 17 0.76 4.54 10.51
CA ALA A 17 2.06 4.73 11.13
C ALA A 17 2.22 3.91 12.42
N ARG A 18 1.16 3.77 13.21
CA ARG A 18 1.15 2.98 14.46
C ARG A 18 1.03 1.48 14.24
N THR A 19 0.45 1.05 13.12
CA THR A 19 0.23 -0.37 12.84
C THR A 19 1.54 -1.03 12.40
N PRO A 20 2.05 -2.04 13.14
CA PRO A 20 3.25 -2.77 12.75
C PRO A 20 3.09 -3.45 11.38
N LYS A 21 4.18 -3.56 10.61
CA LYS A 21 4.15 -4.11 9.24
C LYS A 21 3.42 -5.46 9.12
N HIS A 22 3.66 -6.39 10.05
CA HIS A 22 3.04 -7.73 10.05
C HIS A 22 1.54 -7.75 10.36
N ARG A 23 0.95 -6.60 10.75
CA ARG A 23 -0.49 -6.44 10.99
C ARG A 23 -1.19 -5.57 9.94
N ARG A 24 -0.46 -5.03 8.98
CA ARG A 24 -1.06 -4.24 7.90
C ARG A 24 -1.67 -5.17 6.86
N ARG A 25 -2.70 -4.68 6.17
CA ARG A 25 -3.24 -5.42 5.03
C ARG A 25 -2.21 -5.46 3.90
N PRO A 26 -2.14 -6.53 3.09
CA PRO A 26 -1.15 -6.67 2.01
C PRO A 26 -1.09 -5.45 1.10
N GLU A 27 -2.25 -4.88 0.73
CA GLU A 27 -2.38 -3.74 -0.19
C GLU A 27 -1.77 -2.45 0.38
N GLN A 28 -1.58 -2.37 1.70
CA GLN A 28 -0.95 -1.22 2.37
C GLN A 28 0.58 -1.34 2.46
N LEU A 29 1.13 -2.50 2.11
CA LEU A 29 2.57 -2.78 2.09
C LEU A 29 3.13 -2.73 0.67
N LEU A 30 2.25 -2.88 -0.32
CA LEU A 30 2.60 -2.79 -1.73
C LEU A 30 2.83 -1.32 -2.12
N PRO A 31 3.85 -1.02 -2.92
CA PRO A 31 3.97 0.29 -3.56
C PRO A 31 2.80 0.49 -4.54
N ASP A 32 2.43 1.74 -4.79
CA ASP A 32 1.30 2.07 -5.69
C ASP A 32 1.47 1.46 -7.10
N GLU A 33 2.72 1.27 -7.53
CA GLU A 33 3.10 0.66 -8.80
C GLU A 33 2.78 -0.85 -8.87
N ALA A 34 2.77 -1.55 -7.72
CA ALA A 34 2.51 -3.00 -7.64
C ALA A 34 1.02 -3.36 -7.76
N MET A 35 0.13 -2.37 -7.79
CA MET A 35 -1.30 -2.58 -8.06
C MET A 35 -1.62 -2.53 -9.58
N THR A 36 -0.59 -2.40 -10.44
CA THR A 36 -0.74 -2.18 -11.89
C THR A 36 -0.47 -3.42 -12.76
N ASP A 37 -0.32 -4.62 -12.19
CA ASP A 37 -0.21 -5.84 -12.99
C ASP A 37 -1.47 -6.71 -12.90
N PRO A 38 -2.32 -6.75 -13.95
CA PRO A 38 -3.27 -7.86 -14.11
C PRO A 38 -2.59 -9.16 -14.57
N GLU A 39 -1.29 -9.17 -14.94
CA GLU A 39 -0.59 -10.39 -15.39
C GLU A 39 0.91 -10.36 -15.00
N GLY A 40 1.25 -10.84 -13.81
CA GLY A 40 2.61 -10.76 -13.27
C GLY A 40 3.05 -11.98 -12.46
N ASP A 41 2.68 -13.19 -12.88
CA ASP A 41 3.34 -14.44 -12.43
C ASP A 41 3.68 -15.31 -13.66
N ALA A 42 4.62 -14.81 -14.47
CA ALA A 42 5.38 -15.65 -15.38
C ALA A 42 6.57 -16.21 -14.59
N ASN A 43 6.29 -17.32 -13.92
CA ASN A 43 7.24 -18.20 -13.27
C ASN A 43 8.57 -18.26 -14.05
N SER A 44 9.63 -17.69 -13.46
CA SER A 44 10.99 -17.79 -13.96
C SER A 44 11.49 -19.24 -13.84
N ALA A 45 11.34 -20.02 -14.90
CA ALA A 45 12.08 -21.25 -15.11
C ALA A 45 12.95 -21.07 -16.35
N THR A 46 14.18 -20.61 -16.12
CA THR A 46 15.28 -20.69 -17.08
C THR A 46 15.65 -22.17 -17.26
N ASP A 47 15.62 -22.66 -18.50
CA ASP A 47 16.36 -23.83 -18.99
C ASP A 47 17.60 -23.33 -19.75
#